data_AF-A0AA40RX77-F1
#
_entry.id   AF-A0AA40RX77-F1
#
_cell.length_a   1.000
_cell.length_b   1.000
_cell.length_c   1.000
_cell.angle_alpha   90.00
_cell.angle_beta   90.00
_cell.angle_gamma   90.00
#
_symmetry.space_group_name_H-M   'P 1'
#
loop_
_entity.id
_entity.type
_entity.pdbx_description
1 polymer ?
#
loop_
_entity_poly.entity_id
_entity_poly.type
_entity_poly.pdbx_seq_one_letter_code
_entity_poly.pdbx_strand_id
1 'polypeptide(L)'
;SSTARSGYSGTMMLSRQEPLSVDYPIINAPGDMDLEGRIITLEFENYYVSTVYTPNSGSGLARLEERGAWDDAYRAYIQALDAQKPVIFSGDMNVAHEEIDLKNPKTNHNSAGFTDQEREKFSALLRAGFTDTMRSQYPDQTGLYTWWAQISKTSK
;
A
#
# COMPACT_ATOMS: atom_id res chain seq x y z
N SER A 1 -15.61 -3.56 5.08
CA SER A 1 -15.67 -4.89 4.41
C SER A 1 -15.80 -4.68 2.91
N SER A 2 -15.25 -5.57 2.07
CA SER A 2 -15.42 -5.50 0.61
C SER A 2 -16.90 -5.73 0.26
N THR A 3 -17.50 -4.80 -0.49
CA THR A 3 -18.87 -4.91 -1.01
C THR A 3 -18.89 -5.21 -2.51
N ALA A 4 -17.78 -4.97 -3.23
CA ALA A 4 -17.67 -5.30 -4.65
C ALA A 4 -17.52 -6.81 -4.90
N ARG A 5 -16.72 -7.50 -4.08
CA ARG A 5 -16.39 -8.92 -4.28
C ARG A 5 -16.30 -9.66 -2.95
N SER A 6 -17.20 -10.62 -2.73
CA SER A 6 -17.19 -11.46 -1.54
C SER A 6 -15.93 -12.34 -1.48
N GLY A 7 -15.31 -12.45 -0.30
CA GLY A 7 -14.09 -13.25 -0.08
C GLY A 7 -12.82 -12.66 -0.71
N TYR A 8 -12.88 -11.44 -1.24
CA TYR A 8 -11.76 -10.76 -1.89
C TYR A 8 -11.35 -9.52 -1.11
N SER A 9 -10.04 -9.32 -0.93
CA SER A 9 -9.48 -8.17 -0.23
C SER A 9 -10.00 -8.04 1.22
N GLY A 10 -10.16 -6.82 1.70
CA GLY A 10 -10.57 -6.51 3.06
C GLY A 10 -9.40 -6.23 4.00
N THR A 11 -9.63 -5.26 4.88
CA THR A 11 -8.70 -4.83 5.93
C THR A 11 -9.41 -4.87 7.29
N MET A 12 -8.62 -4.94 8.35
CA MET A 12 -9.10 -4.90 9.73
C MET A 12 -8.06 -4.18 10.59
N MET A 13 -8.52 -3.37 11.54
CA MET A 13 -7.67 -2.77 12.56
C MET A 13 -8.17 -3.17 13.95
N LEU A 14 -7.24 -3.62 14.78
CA LEU A 14 -7.49 -3.88 16.20
C LEU A 14 -6.78 -2.79 16.99
N SER A 15 -7.53 -2.01 17.77
CA SER A 15 -6.98 -0.95 18.60
C SER A 15 -7.30 -1.20 20.07
N ARG A 16 -6.29 -1.03 20.94
CA ARG A 16 -6.47 -1.08 22.40
C ARG A 16 -7.15 0.18 22.92
N GLN A 17 -6.89 1.33 22.29
CA GLN A 17 -7.51 2.61 22.60
C GLN A 17 -8.65 2.88 21.64
N GLU A 18 -9.79 3.32 22.16
CA GLU A 18 -10.90 3.74 21.31
C GLU A 18 -10.51 5.00 20.51
N PRO A 19 -10.61 4.98 19.17
CA PRO A 19 -10.38 6.15 18.34
C PRO A 19 -11.55 7.14 18.47
N LEU A 20 -11.31 8.41 18.13
CA LEU A 20 -12.36 9.43 18.04
C LEU A 20 -13.34 9.14 16.91
N SER A 21 -12.83 8.64 15.79
CA SER A 21 -13.61 8.26 14.63
C SER A 21 -12.94 7.11 13.87
N VAL A 22 -13.76 6.37 13.12
CA VAL A 22 -13.31 5.30 12.21
C VAL A 22 -13.88 5.62 10.84
N ASP A 23 -13.00 5.73 9.84
CA ASP A 23 -13.36 6.06 8.47
C ASP A 23 -13.00 4.93 7.49
N TYR A 24 -13.85 4.77 6.49
CA TYR A 24 -13.71 3.85 5.36
C TYR A 24 -13.77 4.70 4.08
N PRO A 25 -12.64 5.32 3.69
CA PRO A 25 -12.66 6.43 2.75
C PRO A 25 -13.01 5.98 1.33
N ILE A 26 -13.70 6.86 0.61
CA ILE A 26 -13.84 6.81 -0.85
C ILE A 26 -12.83 7.82 -1.40
N ILE A 27 -11.79 7.34 -2.08
CA ILE A 27 -10.70 8.18 -2.58
C ILE A 27 -10.86 8.57 -4.05
N ASN A 28 -11.99 8.19 -4.67
CA ASN A 28 -12.25 8.28 -6.11
C ASN A 28 -11.29 7.41 -6.92
N ALA A 29 -11.12 6.19 -6.44
CA ALA A 29 -10.29 5.20 -7.08
C ALA A 29 -10.88 4.68 -8.40
N PRO A 30 -10.06 4.15 -9.32
CA PRO A 30 -10.56 3.53 -10.55
C PRO A 30 -11.48 2.34 -10.30
N GLY A 31 -12.53 2.23 -11.12
CA GLY A 31 -13.46 1.11 -11.10
C GLY A 31 -14.12 0.90 -9.73
N ASP A 32 -14.13 -0.35 -9.26
CA ASP A 32 -14.77 -0.72 -7.99
C ASP A 32 -13.79 -0.70 -6.81
N MET A 33 -12.57 -0.17 -6.95
CA MET A 33 -11.52 -0.32 -5.93
C MET A 33 -11.86 0.34 -4.57
N ASP A 34 -12.68 1.41 -4.56
CA ASP A 34 -13.20 2.02 -3.33
C ASP A 34 -14.13 1.06 -2.56
N LEU A 35 -14.75 0.11 -3.25
CA LEU A 35 -15.68 -0.87 -2.69
C LEU A 35 -14.98 -2.19 -2.29
N GLU A 36 -13.65 -2.28 -2.43
CA GLU A 36 -12.86 -3.48 -2.11
C GLU A 36 -12.38 -3.50 -0.65
N GLY A 37 -12.68 -2.45 0.14
CA GLY A 37 -12.35 -2.40 1.57
C GLY A 37 -10.84 -2.32 1.85
N ARG A 38 -10.13 -1.56 1.03
CA ARG A 38 -8.67 -1.46 1.01
C ARG A 38 -8.08 -0.53 2.05
N ILE A 39 -8.86 0.40 2.59
CA ILE A 39 -8.38 1.42 3.52
C ILE A 39 -9.29 1.47 4.75
N ILE A 40 -8.67 1.59 5.92
CA ILE A 40 -9.34 2.01 7.16
C ILE A 40 -8.47 3.09 7.79
N THR A 41 -9.10 4.17 8.25
CA THR A 41 -8.42 5.24 8.98
C THR A 41 -9.05 5.42 10.35
N LEU A 42 -8.21 5.37 11.38
CA LEU A 42 -8.57 5.68 12.76
C LEU A 42 -8.08 7.09 13.08
N GLU A 43 -8.96 7.91 13.61
CA GLU A 43 -8.61 9.22 14.13
C GLU A 43 -8.36 9.16 15.63
N PHE A 44 -7.24 9.72 16.08
CA PHE A 44 -6.97 9.99 17.48
C PHE A 44 -6.88 11.51 17.69
N GLU A 45 -6.76 11.92 18.96
CA GLU A 45 -6.70 13.33 19.34
C GLU A 45 -5.62 14.09 18.56
N ASN A 46 -4.42 13.51 18.45
CA ASN A 46 -3.24 14.20 17.91
C ASN A 46 -2.72 13.64 16.58
N TYR A 47 -3.27 12.53 16.07
CA TYR A 47 -2.77 11.87 14.87
C TYR A 47 -3.82 10.97 14.22
N TYR A 48 -3.58 10.61 12.96
CA TYR A 48 -4.30 9.54 12.26
C TYR A 48 -3.45 8.27 12.21
N VAL A 49 -4.12 7.12 12.25
CA VAL A 49 -3.52 5.82 11.90
C VAL A 49 -4.33 5.22 10.77
N SER A 50 -3.70 5.00 9.61
CA SER A 50 -4.34 4.38 8.46
C SER A 50 -3.72 3.01 8.15
N THR A 51 -4.53 2.06 7.70
CA THR A 51 -4.04 0.82 7.08
C THR A 51 -4.44 0.80 5.62
N VAL A 52 -3.58 0.26 4.76
CA VAL A 52 -3.87 0.11 3.33
C VAL A 52 -3.49 -1.28 2.81
N TYR A 53 -4.34 -1.83 1.96
CA TYR A 53 -4.03 -2.95 1.10
C TYR A 53 -4.16 -2.52 -0.36
N THR A 54 -3.03 -2.13 -0.93
CA THR A 54 -2.93 -1.51 -2.25
C THR A 54 -3.24 -2.55 -3.34
N PRO A 55 -3.97 -2.20 -4.42
CA PRO A 55 -4.26 -3.13 -5.50
C PRO A 55 -2.97 -3.65 -6.14
N ASN A 56 -2.94 -4.94 -6.43
CA ASN A 56 -1.87 -5.53 -7.24
C ASN A 56 -2.08 -5.21 -8.72
N SER A 57 -1.01 -4.96 -9.46
CA SER A 57 -1.04 -4.66 -10.92
C SER A 57 -1.52 -5.84 -11.79
N GLY A 58 -1.71 -7.02 -11.20
CA GLY A 58 -2.31 -8.18 -11.84
C GLY A 58 -1.33 -8.95 -12.74
N SER A 59 -1.77 -10.13 -13.16
CA SER A 59 -1.01 -10.97 -14.08
C SER A 59 -0.79 -10.24 -15.41
N GLY A 60 0.43 -10.30 -15.94
CA GLY A 60 0.79 -9.58 -17.16
C GLY A 60 0.64 -8.05 -17.08
N LEU A 61 0.61 -7.48 -15.87
CA LEU A 61 0.46 -6.04 -15.62
C LEU A 61 -0.88 -5.46 -16.13
N ALA A 62 -1.91 -6.30 -16.25
CA ALA A 62 -3.22 -5.93 -16.83
C ALA A 62 -3.92 -4.76 -16.11
N ARG A 63 -3.56 -4.46 -14.86
CA ARG A 63 -4.14 -3.36 -14.07
C ARG A 63 -3.12 -2.29 -13.70
N LEU A 64 -1.95 -2.26 -14.33
CA LEU A 64 -0.88 -1.32 -13.96
C LEU A 64 -1.31 0.15 -14.10
N GLU A 65 -2.10 0.48 -15.13
CA GLU A 65 -2.63 1.83 -15.32
C GLU A 65 -3.61 2.22 -14.20
N GLU A 66 -4.57 1.35 -13.89
CA GLU A 66 -5.52 1.55 -12.78
C GLU A 66 -4.77 1.67 -11.44
N ARG A 67 -3.74 0.84 -11.23
CA ARG A 67 -2.87 0.91 -10.05
C ARG A 67 -2.18 2.27 -9.95
N GLY A 68 -1.63 2.80 -11.04
CA GLY A 68 -1.01 4.12 -11.03
C GLY A 68 -1.98 5.25 -10.65
N ALA A 69 -3.22 5.19 -11.14
CA ALA A 69 -4.26 6.14 -10.77
C ALA A 69 -4.73 5.96 -9.30
N TRP A 70 -4.79 4.72 -8.81
CA TRP A 70 -5.02 4.44 -7.38
C TRP A 70 -3.94 5.09 -6.51
N ASP A 71 -2.66 4.94 -6.86
CA ASP A 71 -1.56 5.49 -6.07
C ASP A 71 -1.61 7.03 -5.99
N ASP A 72 -2.06 7.70 -7.06
CA ASP A 72 -2.25 9.14 -7.06
C ASP A 72 -3.42 9.56 -6.16
N ALA A 73 -4.55 8.86 -6.24
CA ALA A 73 -5.70 9.09 -5.38
C ALA A 73 -5.36 8.86 -3.90
N TYR A 74 -4.65 7.76 -3.60
CA TYR A 74 -4.24 7.43 -2.23
C TYR A 74 -3.26 8.45 -1.67
N ARG A 75 -2.27 8.89 -2.46
CA ARG A 75 -1.34 9.95 -2.05
C ARG A 75 -2.08 11.24 -1.73
N ALA A 76 -3.02 11.66 -2.57
CA ALA A 76 -3.83 12.86 -2.31
C ALA A 76 -4.67 12.72 -1.03
N TYR A 77 -5.24 11.54 -0.78
CA TYR A 77 -5.99 11.25 0.45
C TYR A 77 -5.12 11.38 1.71
N ILE A 78 -3.95 10.73 1.74
CA ILE A 78 -3.06 10.78 2.92
C ILE A 78 -2.49 12.19 3.13
N GLN A 79 -2.20 12.94 2.07
CA GLN A 79 -1.83 14.36 2.19
C GLN A 79 -2.94 15.23 2.80
N ALA A 80 -4.21 14.95 2.47
CA ALA A 80 -5.34 15.67 3.06
C ALA A 80 -5.55 15.35 4.55
N LEU A 81 -5.20 14.14 4.99
CA LEU A 81 -5.14 13.80 6.42
C LEU A 81 -3.98 14.53 7.11
N ASP A 82 -2.78 14.46 6.52
CA ASP A 82 -1.56 15.06 7.08
C ASP A 82 -1.67 16.59 7.25
N ALA A 83 -2.39 17.25 6.34
CA ALA A 83 -2.71 18.67 6.43
C ALA A 83 -3.57 19.04 7.68
N GLN A 84 -4.24 18.07 8.30
CA GLN A 84 -5.05 18.26 9.50
C GLN A 84 -4.31 17.78 10.76
N LYS A 85 -3.75 16.57 10.74
CA LYS A 85 -2.96 15.98 11.83
C LYS A 85 -1.92 15.03 11.23
N PRO A 86 -0.75 14.85 11.88
CA PRO A 86 0.23 13.86 11.44
C PRO A 86 -0.40 12.49 11.20
N VAL A 87 -0.02 11.84 10.11
CA VAL A 87 -0.56 10.54 9.72
C VAL A 87 0.52 9.46 9.79
N ILE A 88 0.18 8.36 10.46
CA ILE A 88 0.94 7.11 10.42
C ILE A 88 0.15 6.15 9.56
N PHE A 89 0.76 5.58 8.52
CA PHE A 89 0.10 4.57 7.71
C PHE A 89 0.99 3.36 7.50
N SER A 90 0.37 2.19 7.38
CA SER A 90 1.05 0.92 7.17
C SER A 90 0.17 -0.05 6.39
N GLY A 91 0.74 -1.17 5.95
CA GLY A 91 0.02 -2.21 5.25
C GLY A 91 0.81 -2.78 4.08
N ASP A 92 0.12 -3.49 3.19
CA ASP A 92 0.74 -4.03 1.98
C ASP A 92 0.55 -3.05 0.82
N MET A 93 1.65 -2.38 0.48
CA MET A 93 1.74 -1.40 -0.60
C MET A 93 1.90 -2.03 -1.98
N ASN A 94 2.05 -3.37 -2.08
CA ASN A 94 2.27 -4.08 -3.33
C ASN A 94 3.38 -3.45 -4.20
N VAL A 95 4.49 -3.04 -3.58
CA VAL A 95 5.68 -2.51 -4.25
C VAL A 95 6.92 -2.73 -3.39
N ALA A 96 8.00 -3.22 -3.99
CA ALA A 96 9.36 -3.12 -3.47
C ALA A 96 9.99 -1.86 -4.11
N HIS A 97 10.43 -0.90 -3.30
CA HIS A 97 10.80 0.44 -3.79
C HIS A 97 12.16 0.43 -4.51
N GLU A 98 13.17 -0.12 -3.85
CA GLU A 98 14.54 -0.17 -4.35
C GLU A 98 15.03 -1.61 -4.54
N GLU A 99 16.14 -1.78 -5.29
CA GLU A 99 16.71 -3.11 -5.55
C GLU A 99 17.07 -3.89 -4.27
N ILE A 100 17.32 -3.20 -3.16
CA ILE A 100 17.61 -3.79 -1.86
C ILE A 100 16.37 -4.40 -1.16
N ASP A 101 15.17 -4.06 -1.64
CA ASP A 101 13.89 -4.46 -1.04
C ASP A 101 13.36 -5.80 -1.57
N LEU A 102 14.08 -6.43 -2.50
CA LEU A 102 13.77 -7.78 -2.98
C LEU A 102 15.03 -8.58 -3.33
N LYS A 103 14.90 -9.91 -3.31
CA LYS A 103 16.05 -10.81 -3.51
C LYS A 103 16.61 -10.81 -4.94
N ASN A 104 15.73 -10.65 -5.95
CA ASN A 104 16.07 -10.82 -7.37
C ASN A 104 15.55 -9.64 -8.23
N PRO A 105 16.10 -8.43 -8.10
CA PRO A 105 15.62 -7.24 -8.82
C PRO A 105 15.64 -7.42 -10.35
N LYS A 106 16.76 -7.94 -10.89
CA LYS A 106 16.98 -8.09 -12.34
C LYS A 106 15.91 -8.92 -13.06
N THR A 107 15.40 -9.96 -12.41
CA THR A 107 14.38 -10.84 -13.02
C THR A 107 12.95 -10.36 -12.76
N ASN A 108 12.76 -9.40 -11.85
CA ASN A 108 11.44 -8.90 -11.45
C ASN A 108 11.13 -7.50 -11.96
N HIS A 109 12.03 -6.83 -12.68
CA HIS A 109 11.86 -5.46 -13.19
C HIS A 109 10.56 -5.23 -13.97
N ASN A 110 9.99 -6.29 -14.58
CA ASN A 110 8.74 -6.24 -15.33
C ASN A 110 7.61 -7.08 -14.68
N SER A 111 7.74 -7.37 -13.39
CA SER A 111 6.74 -8.09 -12.59
C SER A 111 5.96 -7.10 -11.74
N ALA A 112 4.68 -7.42 -11.48
CA ALA A 112 3.86 -6.65 -10.53
C ALA A 112 4.57 -6.57 -9.16
N GLY A 113 4.64 -5.36 -8.61
CA GLY A 113 5.35 -5.05 -7.38
C GLY A 113 6.81 -4.61 -7.57
N PHE A 114 7.36 -4.61 -8.79
CA PHE A 114 8.71 -4.09 -9.05
C PHE A 114 8.87 -3.44 -10.43
N THR A 115 7.77 -2.93 -11.01
CA THR A 115 7.84 -2.11 -12.22
C THR A 115 8.36 -0.71 -11.93
N ASP A 116 8.97 -0.05 -12.92
CA ASP A 116 9.40 1.34 -12.80
C ASP A 116 8.24 2.27 -12.44
N GLN A 117 7.04 2.01 -12.96
CA GLN A 117 5.84 2.78 -12.69
C GLN A 117 5.42 2.68 -11.21
N GLU A 118 5.35 1.48 -10.65
CA GLU A 118 5.01 1.28 -9.23
C GLU A 118 6.06 1.93 -8.31
N ARG A 119 7.35 1.75 -8.62
CA ARG A 119 8.46 2.33 -7.85
C ARG A 119 8.46 3.85 -7.90
N GLU A 120 8.16 4.45 -9.05
CA GLU A 120 8.04 5.89 -9.19
C GLU A 120 6.84 6.44 -8.42
N LYS A 121 5.71 5.72 -8.37
CA LYS A 121 4.56 6.12 -7.54
C LYS A 121 4.88 6.10 -6.05
N PHE A 122 5.62 5.10 -5.58
CA PHE A 122 6.12 5.08 -4.20
C PHE A 122 7.12 6.23 -3.95
N SER A 123 8.03 6.49 -4.90
CA SER A 123 8.95 7.63 -4.83
C SER A 123 8.21 8.98 -4.77
N ALA A 124 7.11 9.13 -5.51
CA ALA A 124 6.25 10.30 -5.45
C ALA A 124 5.55 10.44 -4.08
N LEU A 125 5.15 9.34 -3.45
CA LEU A 125 4.64 9.35 -2.07
C LEU A 125 5.70 9.87 -1.10
N LEU A 126 6.93 9.36 -1.14
CA LEU A 126 8.00 9.84 -0.26
C LEU A 126 8.33 11.32 -0.51
N ARG A 127 8.43 11.74 -1.78
CA ARG A 127 8.65 13.16 -2.15
C ARG A 127 7.51 14.08 -1.70
N ALA A 128 6.32 13.55 -1.42
CA ALA A 128 5.21 14.32 -0.87
C ALA A 128 5.37 14.66 0.62
N GLY A 129 6.47 14.25 1.26
CA GLY A 129 6.79 14.55 2.66
C GLY A 129 6.73 13.35 3.60
N PHE A 130 6.40 12.16 3.09
CA PHE A 130 6.31 10.94 3.89
C PHE A 130 7.67 10.25 4.00
N THR A 131 7.85 9.51 5.10
CA THR A 131 9.09 8.80 5.40
C THR A 131 8.85 7.30 5.46
N ASP A 132 9.64 6.53 4.71
CA ASP A 132 9.78 5.09 4.93
C ASP A 132 10.53 4.87 6.25
N THR A 133 9.81 4.43 7.28
CA THR A 133 10.36 4.26 8.64
C THR A 133 11.39 3.15 8.74
N MET A 134 11.30 2.12 7.89
CA MET A 134 12.26 1.01 7.87
C MET A 134 13.55 1.46 7.22
N ARG A 135 13.49 2.14 6.06
CA ARG A 135 14.67 2.64 5.36
C ARG A 135 15.31 3.84 6.06
N SER A 136 14.54 4.66 6.78
CA SER A 136 15.09 5.72 7.62
C SER A 136 15.95 5.17 8.77
N GLN A 137 15.64 3.98 9.31
CA GLN A 137 16.40 3.35 10.39
C GLN A 137 17.52 2.43 9.87
N TYR A 138 17.26 1.75 8.75
CA TYR A 138 18.14 0.75 8.16
C TYR A 138 18.36 1.02 6.66
N PRO A 139 19.04 2.13 6.31
CA PRO A 139 19.13 2.58 4.91
C PRO A 139 19.77 1.55 4.00
N ASP A 140 20.87 0.93 4.44
CA ASP A 140 21.67 0.02 3.60
C ASP A 140 21.45 -1.46 3.93
N GLN A 141 20.56 -1.78 4.87
CA GLN A 141 20.39 -3.16 5.33
C GLN A 141 19.63 -3.99 4.29
N THR A 142 20.33 -4.95 3.69
CA THR A 142 19.76 -5.93 2.76
C THR A 142 19.08 -7.08 3.51
N GLY A 143 18.19 -7.82 2.82
CA GLY A 143 17.57 -9.01 3.41
C GLY A 143 16.34 -8.77 4.27
N LEU A 144 15.81 -7.54 4.30
CA LEU A 144 14.61 -7.16 5.04
C LEU A 144 13.36 -7.35 4.16
N TYR A 145 12.86 -8.59 4.08
CA TYR A 145 11.69 -8.93 3.26
C TYR A 145 10.48 -9.23 4.13
N THR A 146 9.29 -8.90 3.62
CA THR A 146 8.00 -9.13 4.29
C THR A 146 7.11 -10.15 3.56
N TRP A 147 7.54 -10.61 2.38
CA TRP A 147 6.77 -11.55 1.55
C TRP A 147 7.67 -12.57 0.85
N TRP A 148 7.17 -13.80 0.70
CA TRP A 148 7.77 -14.88 -0.08
C TRP A 148 6.69 -15.62 -0.86
N ALA A 149 6.99 -15.96 -2.12
CA ALA A 149 6.09 -16.78 -2.93
C ALA A 149 5.86 -18.15 -2.25
N GLN A 150 4.59 -18.51 -2.06
CA GLN A 150 4.23 -19.85 -1.58
C GLN A 150 4.38 -20.86 -2.71
N ILE A 151 5.58 -21.43 -2.84
CA ILE A 151 5.82 -22.51 -3.81
C ILE A 151 5.43 -23.83 -3.15
N SER A 152 4.27 -24.36 -3.52
CA SER A 152 3.94 -25.74 -3.17
C SER A 152 4.86 -26.70 -3.92
N LYS A 153 5.55 -27.59 -3.19
CA LYS A 153 6.35 -28.68 -3.80
C LYS A 153 5.50 -29.67 -4.61
N THR A 154 4.17 -29.63 -4.49
CA THR A 154 3.25 -30.57 -5.16
C THR A 154 2.53 -30.00 -6.38
N SER A 155 2.78 -28.75 -6.78
CA SER A 155 2.26 -28.21 -8.04
C SER A 155 3.11 -28.71 -9.21
N LYS A 156 2.74 -29.88 -9.74
CA LYS A 156 3.08 -30.32 -11.10
C LYS A 156 2.06 -29.78 -12.09
#